data_AF-A0AA96VJE9-F1
#
_entry.id   AF-A0AA96VJE9-F1
#
_cell.length_a   1.000
_cell.length_b   1.000
_cell.length_c   1.000
_cell.angle_alpha   90.00
_cell.angle_beta   90.00
_cell.angle_gamma   90.00
#
_symmetry.space_group_name_H-M   'P 1'
#
loop_
_entity.id
_entity.type
_entity.pdbx_description
1 polymer ?
#
loop_
_entity_poly.entity_id
_entity_poly.type
_entity_poly.pdbx_seq_one_letter_code
_entity_poly.pdbx_strand_id
1 'polypeptide(L)'
;MELKELVESYNRQQFQKQKEIASHHFIQSQMIARFVSLMFQEKGEAPDIWEFYPTLFEEDRAQIEQARIERDLKIHQEQMRAYAERMKGRFTTSE
;
A
#
# COMPACT_ATOMS: atom_id res chain seq x y z
N MET A 1 27.80 -30.67 -29.53
CA MET A 1 26.63 -30.73 -28.62
C MET A 1 26.45 -29.40 -27.90
N GLU A 2 27.53 -28.76 -27.46
CA GLU A 2 27.56 -27.50 -26.69
C GLU A 2 26.86 -26.28 -27.34
N LEU A 3 26.99 -26.06 -28.65
CA LEU A 3 26.37 -24.90 -29.31
C LEU A 3 24.84 -24.92 -29.23
N LYS A 4 24.23 -26.11 -29.37
CA LYS A 4 22.77 -26.28 -29.31
C LYS A 4 22.24 -25.97 -27.91
N GLU A 5 22.91 -26.49 -26.89
CA GLU A 5 22.56 -26.26 -25.48
C GLU A 5 22.70 -24.79 -25.10
N LEU A 6 23.74 -24.11 -25.59
CA LEU A 6 23.93 -22.67 -25.39
C LEU A 6 22.79 -21.85 -26.00
N VAL A 7 22.42 -22.15 -27.26
CA VAL A 7 21.31 -21.48 -27.95
C VAL A 7 19.98 -21.73 -27.24
N GLU A 8 19.72 -22.95 -26.80
CA GLU A 8 18.51 -23.28 -26.04
C GLU A 8 18.46 -22.54 -24.70
N SER A 9 19.58 -22.44 -23.99
CA SER A 9 19.67 -21.68 -22.74
C SER A 9 19.40 -20.19 -22.96
N TYR A 10 20.01 -19.60 -23.98
CA TYR A 10 19.78 -18.22 -24.36
C TYR A 10 18.30 -17.96 -24.71
N ASN A 11 17.70 -18.84 -25.51
CA ASN A 11 16.29 -18.72 -25.89
C ASN A 11 15.35 -18.81 -24.67
N ARG A 12 15.65 -19.70 -23.70
CA ARG A 12 14.90 -19.76 -22.44
C ARG A 12 14.99 -18.44 -21.68
N GLN A 13 16.18 -17.86 -21.54
CA GLN A 13 16.36 -16.57 -20.86
C GLN A 13 15.62 -15.45 -21.58
N GLN A 14 15.71 -15.35 -22.91
CA GLN A 14 14.97 -14.35 -23.67
C GLN A 14 13.46 -14.49 -23.51
N PHE A 15 12.95 -15.73 -23.53
CA PHE A 15 11.53 -15.98 -23.33
C PHE A 15 11.04 -15.57 -21.93
N GLN A 16 11.82 -15.86 -20.88
CA GLN A 16 11.49 -15.40 -19.53
C GLN A 16 11.51 -13.87 -19.42
N LYS A 17 12.49 -13.21 -20.03
CA LYS A 17 12.54 -11.75 -20.09
C LYS A 17 11.31 -11.16 -20.77
N GLN A 18 10.83 -11.75 -21.87
CA GLN A 18 9.60 -11.29 -22.53
C GLN A 18 8.37 -11.46 -21.64
N LYS A 19 8.29 -12.54 -20.86
CA LYS A 19 7.21 -12.74 -19.88
C LYS A 19 7.25 -11.70 -18.76
N GLU A 20 8.43 -11.39 -18.23
CA GLU A 20 8.61 -10.35 -17.21
C GLU A 20 8.15 -8.99 -17.74
N ILE A 21 8.57 -8.62 -18.96
CA ILE A 21 8.14 -7.37 -19.61
C ILE A 21 6.61 -7.34 -19.78
N ALA A 22 6.01 -8.42 -20.28
CA ALA A 22 4.56 -8.50 -20.45
C ALA A 22 3.81 -8.39 -19.12
N SER A 23 4.34 -8.99 -18.05
CA SER A 23 3.78 -8.89 -16.71
C SER A 23 3.85 -7.47 -16.16
N HIS A 24 5.00 -6.79 -16.30
CA HIS A 24 5.13 -5.40 -15.87
C HIS A 24 4.21 -4.46 -16.63
N HIS A 25 4.10 -4.60 -17.96
CA HIS A 25 3.15 -3.81 -18.75
C HIS A 25 1.69 -4.07 -18.36
N PHE A 26 1.35 -5.32 -18.03
CA PHE A 26 0.01 -5.67 -17.56
C PHE A 26 -0.30 -5.06 -16.19
N ILE A 27 0.66 -5.01 -15.28
CA ILE A 27 0.48 -4.32 -14.00
C ILE A 27 0.35 -2.80 -14.23
N GLN A 28 1.20 -2.23 -15.08
CA GLN A 28 1.16 -0.81 -15.41
C GLN A 28 -0.18 -0.39 -16.03
N SER A 29 -0.76 -1.21 -16.92
CA SER A 29 -2.07 -0.92 -17.51
C SER A 29 -3.18 -0.93 -16.46
N GLN A 30 -3.13 -1.85 -15.50
CA GLN A 30 -4.06 -1.88 -14.36
C GLN A 30 -3.89 -0.66 -13.45
N MET A 31 -2.65 -0.24 -13.16
CA MET A 31 -2.38 0.99 -12.40
C MET A 31 -3.02 2.20 -13.08
N ILE A 32 -2.77 2.37 -14.38
CA ILE A 32 -3.35 3.46 -15.16
C ILE A 32 -4.88 3.40 -15.11
N ALA A 33 -5.47 2.21 -15.32
CA ALA A 33 -6.92 2.05 -15.26
C ALA A 33 -7.52 2.43 -13.90
N ARG A 34 -6.86 2.06 -12.79
CA ARG A 34 -7.28 2.42 -11.42
C ARG A 34 -7.24 3.94 -11.21
N PHE A 35 -6.14 4.61 -11.57
CA PHE A 35 -6.02 6.06 -11.45
C PHE A 35 -7.00 6.80 -12.36
N VAL A 36 -7.23 6.31 -13.58
CA VAL A 36 -8.23 6.86 -14.48
C VAL A 36 -9.64 6.71 -13.89
N SER A 37 -9.97 5.54 -13.34
CA SER A 37 -11.25 5.30 -12.66
C SER A 37 -11.46 6.27 -11.49
N LEU A 38 -10.41 6.58 -10.71
CA LEU A 38 -10.48 7.48 -9.57
C LEU A 38 -10.89 8.91 -10.00
N MET A 39 -10.46 9.38 -11.17
CA MET A 39 -10.84 10.71 -11.68
C MET A 39 -12.35 10.86 -11.91
N PHE A 40 -13.08 9.75 -12.07
CA PHE A 40 -14.53 9.74 -12.29
C PHE A 40 -15.34 9.45 -11.02
N GLN A 41 -14.68 9.25 -9.87
CA GLN A 41 -15.35 9.00 -8.60
C GLN A 41 -15.44 10.28 -7.77
N GLU A 42 -16.61 10.56 -7.17
CA GLU A 42 -16.78 11.70 -6.24
C GLU A 42 -15.96 11.52 -4.96
N LYS A 43 -15.77 10.27 -4.54
CA LYS A 43 -14.94 9.86 -3.41
C LYS A 43 -14.24 8.56 -3.76
N GLY A 44 -12.93 8.54 -3.62
CA GLY A 44 -12.11 7.35 -3.78
C GLY A 44 -10.73 7.61 -3.19
N GLU A 45 -10.03 6.53 -2.85
CA GLU A 45 -8.66 6.58 -2.38
C GLU A 45 -7.73 6.19 -3.54
N ALA A 46 -6.60 6.87 -3.64
CA ALA A 46 -5.57 6.50 -4.60
C ALA A 46 -5.02 5.11 -4.22
N PRO A 47 -4.88 4.18 -5.18
CA PRO A 47 -4.34 2.87 -4.88
C PRO A 47 -2.87 2.99 -4.50
N ASP A 48 -2.46 2.20 -3.51
CA ASP A 48 -1.07 2.18 -3.07
C ASP A 48 -0.19 1.26 -3.95
N ILE A 49 1.12 1.51 -3.94
CA ILE A 49 2.07 0.75 -4.77
C ILE A 49 2.12 -0.76 -4.40
N TRP A 50 1.90 -1.09 -3.12
CA TRP A 50 1.84 -2.47 -2.64
C TRP A 50 0.58 -3.22 -3.07
N GLU A 51 -0.45 -2.56 -3.58
CA GLU A 51 -1.58 -3.26 -4.21
C GLU A 51 -1.17 -3.92 -5.54
N PHE A 52 -0.16 -3.37 -6.21
CA PHE A 52 0.34 -3.84 -7.50
C PHE A 52 1.57 -4.72 -7.38
N TYR A 53 2.41 -4.45 -6.39
CA TYR A 53 3.65 -5.19 -6.12
C TYR A 53 3.74 -5.60 -4.64
N PRO A 54 2.83 -6.46 -4.14
CA PRO A 54 2.68 -6.72 -2.71
C PRO A 54 3.94 -7.28 -2.04
N THR A 55 4.67 -8.16 -2.74
CA THR A 55 5.88 -8.78 -2.20
C THR A 55 7.10 -7.85 -2.22
N LEU A 56 7.11 -6.82 -3.06
CA LEU A 56 8.24 -5.89 -3.13
C LEU A 56 8.19 -4.81 -2.05
N PHE A 57 7.00 -4.52 -1.53
CA PHE A 57 6.75 -3.41 -0.59
C PHE A 57 6.15 -3.90 0.74
N GLU A 58 6.36 -5.16 1.09
CA GLU A 58 5.78 -5.75 2.31
C GLU A 58 6.29 -5.05 3.58
N GLU A 59 7.61 -4.81 3.65
CA GLU A 59 8.23 -4.11 4.78
C GLU A 59 7.79 -2.65 4.88
N ASP A 60 7.75 -1.93 3.75
CA ASP A 60 7.29 -0.55 3.69
C ASP A 60 5.83 -0.43 4.15
N ARG A 61 4.98 -1.34 3.68
CA ARG A 61 3.58 -1.41 4.07
C ARG A 61 3.43 -1.65 5.58
N ALA A 62 4.21 -2.58 6.13
CA ALA A 62 4.18 -2.87 7.57
C ALA A 62 4.58 -1.65 8.41
N GLN A 63 5.62 -0.92 7.99
CA GLN A 63 6.07 0.30 8.67
C GLN A 63 5.01 1.42 8.61
N ILE A 64 4.41 1.63 7.45
CA ILE A 64 3.37 2.65 7.27
C ILE A 64 2.13 2.32 8.10
N GLU A 65 1.69 1.05 8.12
CA GLU A 65 0.55 0.62 8.92
C GLU A 65 0.84 0.77 10.42
N GLN A 66 2.04 0.40 10.86
CA GLN A 66 2.45 0.58 12.26
C GLN A 66 2.44 2.06 12.66
N ALA A 67 2.97 2.95 11.82
CA ALA A 67 2.94 4.39 12.06
C ALA A 67 1.51 4.95 12.09
N ARG A 68 0.58 4.39 11.28
CA ARG A 68 -0.85 4.74 11.34
C ARG A 68 -1.46 4.33 12.68
N ILE A 69 -1.24 3.10 13.12
CA ILE A 69 -1.73 2.59 14.41
C ILE A 69 -1.22 3.45 15.57
N GLU A 70 0.07 3.80 15.58
CA GLU A 70 0.65 4.64 16.63
C GLU A 70 0.07 6.05 16.66
N ARG A 71 -0.19 6.62 15.47
CA ARG A 71 -0.85 7.93 15.35
C ARG A 71 -2.28 7.87 15.91
N ASP A 72 -3.04 6.87 15.51
CA ASP A 72 -4.44 6.71 15.91
C ASP A 72 -4.55 6.47 17.43
N LEU A 73 -3.61 5.71 17.99
CA LEU A 73 -3.53 5.48 19.43
C LEU A 73 -3.29 6.79 20.20
N LYS A 74 -2.38 7.65 19.73
CA LYS A 74 -2.11 8.95 20.36
C LYS A 74 -3.34 9.86 20.31
N ILE A 75 -4.00 9.94 19.17
CA ILE A 75 -5.23 10.72 19.01
C ILE A 75 -6.30 10.23 20.00
N HIS A 76 -6.48 8.91 20.11
CA HIS A 76 -7.44 8.33 21.04
C HIS A 76 -7.10 8.66 22.52
N GLN A 77 -5.82 8.58 22.91
CA GLN A 77 -5.38 8.94 24.26
C GLN A 77 -5.66 10.41 24.58
N GLU A 78 -5.40 11.31 23.65
CA GLU A 78 -5.70 12.75 23.80
C GLU A 78 -7.21 12.99 23.93
N GLN A 79 -8.04 12.32 23.12
CA GLN A 79 -9.50 12.40 23.23
C GLN A 79 -10.00 11.93 24.60
N MET A 80 -9.44 10.83 25.12
CA MET A 80 -9.78 10.32 26.44
C MET A 80 -9.36 11.27 27.56
N ARG A 81 -8.20 11.90 27.43
CA ARG A 81 -7.75 12.94 28.38
C ARG A 81 -8.69 14.14 28.37
N ALA A 82 -9.00 14.69 27.21
CA ALA A 82 -9.92 15.81 27.06
C ALA A 82 -11.32 15.48 27.63
N TYR A 83 -11.79 14.25 27.41
CA TYR A 83 -13.04 13.77 27.98
C TYR A 83 -13.00 13.73 29.52
N ALA A 84 -11.93 13.18 30.11
CA ALA A 84 -11.76 13.12 31.56
C ALA A 84 -11.68 14.53 32.19
N GLU A 85 -10.96 15.47 31.56
CA GLU A 85 -10.89 16.87 31.99
C GLU A 85 -12.28 17.53 31.94
N ARG A 86 -13.05 17.30 30.87
CA ARG A 86 -14.43 17.79 30.75
C ARG A 86 -15.37 17.21 31.81
N MET A 87 -15.21 15.94 32.17
CA MET A 87 -16.02 15.32 33.22
C MET A 87 -15.67 15.85 34.60
N LYS A 88 -14.38 16.03 34.93
CA LYS A 88 -13.95 16.60 36.22
C LYS A 88 -14.58 17.97 36.50
N GLY A 89 -14.61 18.85 35.50
CA GLY A 89 -15.23 20.18 35.63
C GLY A 89 -16.75 20.18 35.85
N ARG A 90 -17.46 19.09 35.53
CA ARG A 90 -18.91 18.95 35.76
C ARG A 90 -19.25 18.51 37.19
N PHE A 91 -18.33 17.84 37.88
CA PHE A 91 -18.55 17.39 39.26
C PHE A 91 -18.11 18.42 40.32
N THR A 92 -17.34 19.45 39.92
CA THR A 92 -16.87 20.51 40.83
C THR A 92 -17.73 21.77 40.81
N THR A 93 -18.76 21.86 39.96
CA THR A 93 -19.69 23.00 39.86
C THR A 93 -21.06 22.71 40.50
N SER A 94 -21.16 21.65 41.30
CA SER A 94 -22.33 21.31 42.11
C SER A 94 -22.02 21.52 43.60
N GLU A 95 -21.81 22.78 44.00
CA GLU A 95 -21.91 23.26 45.38
C GLU A 95 -22.67 24.58 45.39
#